data_AF-A0A936HQX1-F1
#
_entry.id   AF-A0A936HQX1-F1
#
_cell.length_a   1.000
_cell.length_b   1.000
_cell.length_c   1.000
_cell.angle_alpha   90.00
_cell.angle_beta   90.00
_cell.angle_gamma   90.00
#
_symmetry.space_group_name_H-M   'P 1'
#
loop_
_entity.id
_entity.type
_entity.pdbx_description
1 polymer ?
#
loop_
_entity_poly.entity_id
_entity_poly.type
_entity_poly.pdbx_seq_one_letter_code
_entity_poly.pdbx_strand_id
1 'polypeptide(L)' 'MFEALTEQHKGGKRGGARVIYYYRSRQGDIYLIAAYSKRQKSDLTREEITILQTIIKNLHG' A
#
# COMPACT_ATOMS: atom_id res chain seq x y z
N MET A 1 -13.11 -20.47 -13.63
CA MET A 1 -13.24 -19.37 -12.66
C MET A 1 -11.87 -19.01 -12.08
N PHE A 2 -10.92 -18.63 -12.94
CA PHE A 2 -9.63 -18.01 -12.57
C PHE A 2 -9.04 -17.27 -13.80
N GLU A 3 -9.89 -16.54 -14.54
CA GLU A 3 -9.48 -15.83 -15.77
C GLU A 3 -10.16 -14.45 -15.91
N ALA A 4 -10.48 -13.77 -14.81
CA ALA A 4 -11.19 -12.48 -14.87
C ALA A 4 -10.49 -11.33 -14.13
N LEU A 5 -9.17 -11.36 -13.96
CA LEU A 5 -8.44 -10.29 -13.27
C LEU A 5 -7.21 -9.77 -14.01
N THR A 6 -7.27 -9.68 -15.33
CA THR A 6 -6.31 -8.83 -16.08
C THR A 6 -6.99 -8.11 -17.24
N GLU A 7 -8.00 -7.30 -16.94
CA GLU A 7 -8.33 -6.19 -17.84
C GLU A 7 -7.22 -5.13 -17.75
N GLN A 8 -6.23 -5.23 -18.64
CA GLN A 8 -5.32 -4.14 -18.95
C GLN A 8 -6.05 -3.08 -19.78
N HIS A 9 -6.86 -2.25 -19.11
CA HIS A 9 -7.41 -1.04 -19.71
C HIS A 9 -6.32 0.04 -19.78
N LYS A 10 -5.88 0.39 -20.99
CA LYS A 10 -4.89 1.43 -21.31
C LYS A 10 -5.28 2.76 -20.67
N GLY A 11 -4.76 3.02 -19.48
CA GLY A 11 -4.83 4.30 -18.82
C GLY A 11 -3.85 5.29 -19.41
N GLY A 12 -4.28 6.53 -19.68
CA GLY A 12 -3.38 7.59 -20.14
C GLY A 12 -2.16 7.81 -19.23
N LYS A 13 -1.15 8.53 -19.74
CA LYS A 13 0.23 8.76 -19.24
C LYS A 13 0.48 9.00 -17.72
N ARG A 14 -0.55 9.05 -16.88
CA ARG A 14 -0.52 9.35 -15.43
C ARG A 14 -0.78 8.12 -14.56
N GLY A 15 -0.15 6.99 -14.87
CA GLY A 15 -0.21 5.75 -14.08
C GLY A 15 0.53 5.86 -12.75
N GLY A 16 0.11 6.77 -11.86
CA GLY A 16 0.76 6.97 -10.57
C GLY A 16 0.61 5.76 -9.63
N ALA A 17 1.56 5.60 -8.72
CA ALA A 17 1.50 4.64 -7.63
C ALA A 17 1.18 5.34 -6.29
N ARG A 18 0.58 4.59 -5.37
CA ARG A 18 0.50 4.94 -3.95
C ARG A 18 1.49 4.08 -3.19
N VAL A 19 2.16 4.68 -2.21
CA VAL A 19 3.06 3.99 -1.28
C VAL A 19 2.56 4.25 0.14
N ILE A 20 2.40 3.18 0.92
CA ILE A 20 2.16 3.26 2.36
C ILE A 20 3.50 3.17 3.04
N TYR A 21 3.83 4.18 3.84
CA TYR A 21 5.10 4.26 4.55
C TYR A 21 4.90 4.58 6.03
N TYR A 22 5.87 4.19 6.85
CA TYR A 22 5.97 4.57 8.25
C TYR A 22 7.30 5.28 8.49
N TYR A 23 7.24 6.53 8.97
CA TYR A 23 8.42 7.31 9.30
C TYR A 23 8.73 7.21 10.79
N ARG A 24 9.89 6.68 11.12
CA ARG A 24 10.39 6.50 12.49
C ARG A 24 11.38 7.62 12.83
N SER A 25 10.84 8.76 13.26
CA SER A 25 11.59 10.02 13.43
C SER A 25 12.77 9.95 14.38
N ARG A 26 12.70 9.15 15.46
CA ARG A 26 13.78 9.05 16.46
C ARG A 26 15.05 8.38 15.91
N GLN A 27 14.90 7.53 14.89
CA GLN A 27 16.01 6.82 14.26
C GLN A 27 16.30 7.33 12.85
N GLY A 28 15.44 8.17 12.28
CA GLY A 28 15.58 8.71 10.94
C GLY A 28 15.20 7.73 9.82
N ASP A 29 14.54 6.62 10.16
CA ASP A 29 14.23 5.55 9.20
C ASP A 29 12.86 5.72 8.55
N ILE A 30 12.75 5.32 7.29
CA ILE A 30 11.49 5.20 6.55
C ILE A 30 11.29 3.75 6.14
N TYR A 31 10.16 3.17 6.55
CA TYR A 31 9.75 1.83 6.14
C TYR A 31 8.70 1.94 5.04
N LEU A 32 8.98 1.35 3.87
CA LEU A 32 8.02 1.22 2.77
C LEU A 32 7.25 -0.09 2.94
N ILE A 33 6.00 0.00 3.40
CA ILE A 33 5.22 -1.18 3.81
C ILE A 33 4.51 -1.81 2.62
N ALA A 34 3.97 -0.98 1.72
CA ALA A 34 3.29 -1.45 0.52
C ALA A 34 3.35 -0.41 -0.60
N ALA A 35 3.35 -0.87 -1.84
CA ALA A 35 3.20 -0.05 -3.04
C ALA A 35 2.15 -0.65 -3.96
N TYR A 36 1.23 0.16 -4.47
CA TYR A 36 0.15 -0.29 -5.34
C TYR A 36 -0.25 0.80 -6.33
N SER A 37 -0.90 0.41 -7.42
CA SER A 37 -1.36 1.38 -8.43
C SER A 37 -2.42 2.31 -7.85
N LYS A 38 -2.41 3.59 -8.25
CA LYS A 38 -3.46 4.56 -7.86
C LYS A 38 -4.88 4.09 -8.23
N ARG A 39 -5.01 3.18 -9.20
CA ARG A 39 -6.31 2.63 -9.62
C ARG A 39 -6.79 1.48 -8.77
N GLN A 40 -5.90 0.81 -8.04
CA GLN A 40 -6.21 -0.44 -7.36
C GLN A 40 -7.08 -0.22 -6.13
N LYS A 41 -6.83 0.83 -5.35
CA LYS A 41 -7.55 1.09 -4.10
C LYS A 41 -7.50 2.56 -3.71
N SER A 42 -8.62 3.15 -3.31
CA SER A 42 -8.69 4.53 -2.80
C SER A 42 -8.56 4.59 -1.28
N ASP A 43 -9.31 3.73 -0.59
CA ASP A 43 -9.49 3.77 0.86
C ASP A 43 -9.11 2.43 1.48
N LEU A 44 -8.53 2.47 2.67
CA LEU A 44 -8.22 1.26 3.44
C LEU A 44 -9.45 0.83 4.23
N THR A 45 -9.71 -0.47 4.25
CA THR A 45 -10.74 -1.01 5.15
C THR A 45 -10.20 -1.04 6.58
N ARG A 46 -11.11 -1.24 7.55
CA ARG A 46 -10.74 -1.29 8.96
C ARG A 46 -9.80 -2.46 9.25
N GLU A 47 -10.02 -3.58 8.60
CA GLU A 47 -9.19 -4.79 8.70
C GLU A 47 -7.76 -4.53 8.19
N GLU A 48 -7.63 -3.85 7.05
CA GLU A 48 -6.32 -3.49 6.50
C GLU A 48 -5.55 -2.53 7.40
N ILE A 49 -6.25 -1.57 8.01
CA ILE A 49 -5.66 -0.68 9.01
C ILE A 49 -5.15 -1.51 10.20
N THR A 50 -5.92 -2.47 10.69
CA THR A 50 -5.49 -3.36 11.79
C THR A 50 -4.26 -4.19 11.41
N ILE A 51 -4.19 -4.70 10.18
CA ILE A 51 -3.01 -5.42 9.66
C ILE A 51 -1.79 -4.49 9.62
N LEU A 52 -1.92 -3.27 9.07
CA LEU A 52 -0.84 -2.29 9.02
C LEU A 52 -0.34 -1.91 10.42
N GLN A 53 -1.24 -1.74 11.39
CA GLN A 53 -0.88 -1.48 12.79
C GLN A 53 -0.08 -2.64 13.38
N THR A 54 -0.44 -3.88 13.09
CA THR A 54 0.30 -5.07 13.55
C THR A 54 1.70 -5.13 12.95
N ILE A 55 1.83 -4.86 11.64
CA ILE A 55 3.13 -4.80 10.96
C ILE A 55 4.01 -3.72 11.60
N ILE A 56 3.48 -2.50 11.76
CA ILE A 56 4.21 -1.38 12.34
C ILE A 56 4.68 -1.71 13.78
N LYS A 57 3.82 -2.35 14.60
CA LYS A 57 4.19 -2.84 15.94
C LYS A 57 5.42 -3.74 15.94
N ASN A 58 5.51 -4.64 14.97
CA ASN A 58 6.64 -5.56 14.86
C ASN A 58 7.91 -4.91 14.28
N LEU A 59 7.82 -3.74 13.62
CA LEU A 59 8.97 -3.01 13.07
C LEU A 59 9.72 -2.16 14.09
N HIS A 60 9.11 -1.91 15.26
CA HIS A 60 9.70 -1.12 16.33
C HIS A 60 9.77 -1.86 17.68
N GLY A 61 9.48 -3.16 17.67
CA GLY A 61 9.79 -4.08 18.76
C GLY A 61 11.25 -4.52 18.75
#